data_AF-A4BUN3-F1
#
_entry.id   AF-A4BUN3-F1
#
_cell.length_a   1.000
_cell.length_b   1.000
_cell.length_c   1.000
_cell.angle_alpha   90.00
_cell.angle_beta   90.00
_cell.angle_gamma   90.00
#
_symmetry.space_group_name_H-M   'P 1'
#
loop_
_entity.id
_entity.type
_entity.pdbx_description
1 polymer ?
#
loop_
_entity_poly.entity_id
_entity_poly.type
_entity_poly.pdbx_seq_one_letter_code
_entity_poly.pdbx_strand_id
1 'polypeptide(L)'
;MVAVHTRVVRSLSVATEIERKFLVIADDWQRDADAGTTYRQGYLIGCSTSSVRVRLAGEQAWLNIKSGTMTISRREYDYPIPARDATEMLAELCRKPLIEKIRYRVRVGAHVWEVDCFQGENAGLVVAEIELTDPQERFTVPVWAGHEVSDRLRYYNVNLVDYPYRDWTEAERAGF
;
A
#
# COMPACT_ATOMS: atom_id res chain seq x y z
N MET A 1 -21.51 26.17 22.42
CA MET A 1 -20.78 25.27 23.34
C MET A 1 -20.41 24.03 22.54
N VAL A 2 -19.22 24.01 21.95
CA VAL A 2 -18.78 22.92 21.07
C VAL A 2 -18.39 21.75 21.96
N ALA A 3 -19.18 20.66 21.91
CA ALA A 3 -18.85 19.43 22.59
C ALA A 3 -17.59 18.84 21.94
N VAL A 4 -16.45 19.08 22.56
CA VAL A 4 -15.19 18.36 22.29
C VAL A 4 -15.49 16.90 22.59
N HIS A 5 -15.82 16.14 21.55
CA HIS A 5 -15.89 14.69 21.66
C HIS A 5 -14.50 14.21 22.01
N THR A 6 -14.33 13.78 23.26
CA THR A 6 -13.16 13.07 23.74
C THR A 6 -12.98 11.83 22.86
N ARG A 7 -12.20 11.96 21.79
CA ARG A 7 -11.82 10.83 20.95
C ARG A 7 -10.96 9.92 21.82
N VAL A 8 -11.43 8.69 22.00
CA VAL A 8 -10.64 7.58 22.52
C VAL A 8 -9.35 7.53 21.70
N VAL A 9 -8.24 7.94 22.31
CA VAL A 9 -6.90 7.65 21.81
C VAL A 9 -6.75 6.14 21.95
N ARG A 10 -7.07 5.39 20.89
CA ARG A 10 -6.72 3.96 20.83
C ARG A 10 -5.21 3.89 21.00
N SER A 11 -4.77 3.00 21.91
CA SER A 11 -3.37 2.82 22.26
C SER A 11 -2.53 2.66 21.00
N LEU A 12 -1.45 3.44 20.91
CA LEU A 12 -0.40 3.27 19.92
C LEU A 12 0.19 1.87 20.11
N SER A 13 -0.23 0.90 19.31
CA SER A 13 0.59 -0.28 19.10
C SER A 13 1.81 0.19 18.32
N VAL A 14 2.99 0.13 18.95
CA VAL A 14 4.25 0.06 18.20
C VAL A 14 4.27 -1.33 17.58
N ALA A 15 3.50 -1.51 16.51
CA ALA A 15 3.58 -2.68 15.67
C ALA A 15 4.58 -2.32 14.57
N THR A 16 5.74 -2.96 14.56
CA THR A 16 6.52 -3.05 13.32
C THR A 16 5.69 -3.94 12.41
N GLU A 17 5.02 -3.38 11.41
CA GLU A 17 4.37 -4.18 10.36
C GLU A 17 5.47 -4.99 9.66
N ILE A 18 5.33 -6.32 9.66
CA ILE A 18 6.24 -7.24 8.99
C ILE A 18 5.56 -7.66 7.70
N GLU A 19 5.99 -7.04 6.61
CA GLU A 19 5.47 -7.24 5.26
C GLU A 19 6.51 -8.01 4.44
N ARG A 20 6.07 -9.00 3.66
CA ARG A 20 6.87 -9.55 2.55
C ARG A 20 6.16 -9.30 1.23
N LYS A 21 6.95 -8.95 0.22
CA LYS A 21 6.46 -8.47 -1.09
C LYS A 21 7.06 -9.28 -2.23
N PHE A 22 6.25 -9.69 -3.18
CA PHE A 22 6.64 -10.58 -4.28
C PHE A 22 6.14 -10.05 -5.62
N LEU A 23 6.93 -10.25 -6.67
CA LEU A 23 6.46 -10.10 -8.05
C LEU A 23 5.52 -11.26 -8.39
N VAL A 24 4.40 -10.96 -9.05
CA VAL A 24 3.47 -11.98 -9.53
C VAL A 24 3.89 -12.44 -10.92
N ILE A 25 4.03 -13.75 -11.11
CA ILE A 25 4.58 -14.35 -12.34
C ILE A 25 3.56 -15.22 -13.11
N ALA A 26 2.38 -15.46 -12.54
CA ALA A 26 1.31 -16.23 -13.16
C ALA A 26 -0.05 -15.75 -12.65
N ASP A 27 -1.12 -15.99 -13.40
CA ASP A 27 -2.47 -15.48 -13.13
C ASP A 27 -3.37 -16.44 -12.34
N ASP A 28 -2.85 -17.60 -11.92
CA ASP A 28 -3.63 -18.64 -11.20
C ASP A 28 -4.27 -18.13 -9.91
N TRP A 29 -3.72 -17.05 -9.31
CA TRP A 29 -4.28 -16.40 -8.12
C TRP A 29 -5.71 -15.88 -8.33
N GLN A 30 -6.09 -15.54 -9.57
CA GLN A 30 -7.39 -14.96 -9.89
C GLN A 30 -8.56 -15.91 -9.59
N ARG A 31 -8.33 -17.22 -9.65
CA ARG A 31 -9.36 -18.23 -9.36
C ARG A 31 -9.85 -18.16 -7.91
N ASP A 32 -8.94 -17.85 -6.99
CA ASP A 32 -9.15 -17.91 -5.55
C ASP A 32 -9.24 -16.49 -4.93
N ALA A 33 -9.32 -15.46 -5.78
CA ALA A 33 -9.42 -14.06 -5.41
C ALA A 33 -10.86 -13.62 -5.07
N ASP A 34 -10.97 -12.60 -4.22
CA ASP A 34 -12.21 -11.87 -4.01
C ASP A 34 -12.58 -10.97 -5.22
N ALA A 35 -13.65 -10.18 -5.10
CA ALA A 35 -14.08 -9.27 -6.16
C ALA A 35 -13.10 -8.12 -6.44
N GLY A 36 -12.08 -7.95 -5.60
CA GLY A 36 -11.17 -6.83 -5.63
C GLY A 36 -11.77 -5.55 -5.04
N THR A 37 -10.90 -4.67 -4.57
CA THR A 37 -11.25 -3.33 -4.11
C THR A 37 -10.40 -2.32 -4.88
N THR A 38 -11.04 -1.27 -5.40
CA THR A 38 -10.32 -0.17 -6.05
C THR A 38 -9.66 0.70 -4.99
N TYR A 39 -8.37 0.96 -5.16
CA TYR A 39 -7.60 1.87 -4.33
C TYR A 39 -7.12 3.05 -5.16
N ARG A 40 -7.31 4.24 -4.62
CA ARG A 40 -6.69 5.48 -5.09
C ARG A 40 -6.01 6.15 -3.92
N GLN A 41 -4.75 6.47 -4.06
CA GLN A 41 -3.99 7.11 -2.99
C GLN A 41 -3.02 8.15 -3.55
N GLY A 42 -2.76 9.18 -2.75
CA GLY A 42 -1.91 10.30 -3.11
C GLY A 42 -1.26 10.91 -1.88
N TYR A 43 -0.19 11.64 -2.08
CA TYR A 43 0.57 12.30 -1.01
C TYR A 43 0.34 13.81 -1.10
N LEU A 44 -0.11 14.44 -0.02
CA LEU A 44 -0.36 15.89 0.02
C LEU A 44 0.98 16.64 0.03
N ILE A 45 1.75 16.42 1.10
CA ILE A 45 3.05 17.03 1.33
C ILE A 45 3.94 15.94 1.95
N GLY A 46 5.16 15.82 1.44
CA GLY A 46 6.25 15.12 2.10
C GLY A 46 7.31 16.13 2.51
N CYS A 47 7.76 16.07 3.76
CA CYS A 47 8.96 16.76 4.21
C CYS A 47 9.90 15.76 4.90
N SER A 48 11.11 16.18 5.25
CA SER A 48 12.09 15.29 5.89
C SER A 48 11.58 14.66 7.20
N THR A 49 10.59 15.27 7.86
CA THR A 49 10.08 14.83 9.15
C THR A 49 8.77 14.05 9.08
N SER A 50 8.02 14.10 7.97
CA SER A 50 6.74 13.39 7.85
C SER A 50 6.21 13.28 6.42
N SER A 51 5.30 12.33 6.21
CA SER A 51 4.49 12.20 5.00
C SER A 51 3.02 12.10 5.36
N VAL A 52 2.16 12.76 4.57
CA VAL A 52 0.70 12.65 4.70
C VAL A 52 0.14 12.03 3.42
N ARG A 53 -0.48 10.87 3.56
CA ARG A 53 -1.12 10.12 2.47
C ARG A 53 -2.63 10.14 2.64
N VAL A 54 -3.33 10.52 1.58
CA VAL A 54 -4.77 10.33 1.41
C VAL A 54 -4.96 8.98 0.73
N ARG A 55 -5.83 8.12 1.28
CA ARG A 55 -6.18 6.83 0.67
C ARG A 55 -7.70 6.69 0.62
N LEU A 56 -8.22 6.35 -0.55
CA LEU A 56 -9.59 5.93 -0.78
C LEU A 56 -9.56 4.47 -1.24
N ALA A 57 -10.23 3.58 -0.50
CA ALA A 57 -10.36 2.15 -0.82
C ALA A 57 -11.84 1.79 -0.88
N GLY A 58 -12.35 1.53 -2.08
CA GLY A 58 -13.79 1.45 -2.33
C GLY A 58 -14.47 2.73 -1.86
N GLU A 59 -15.36 2.61 -0.88
CA GLU A 59 -16.12 3.73 -0.30
C GLU A 59 -15.55 4.27 1.02
N GLN A 60 -14.41 3.74 1.48
CA GLN A 60 -13.80 4.13 2.74
C GLN A 60 -12.52 4.91 2.51
N ALA A 61 -12.27 5.93 3.34
CA ALA A 61 -11.09 6.77 3.17
C ALA A 61 -10.39 7.09 4.50
N TRP A 62 -9.08 7.32 4.38
CA TRP A 62 -8.20 7.62 5.50
C TRP A 62 -7.16 8.68 5.14
N LEU A 63 -6.81 9.49 6.14
CA LEU A 63 -5.55 10.20 6.21
C LEU A 63 -4.57 9.39 7.04
N ASN A 64 -3.41 9.14 6.44
CA ASN A 64 -2.32 8.40 7.03
C ASN A 64 -1.12 9.35 7.19
N ILE A 65 -0.63 9.51 8.41
CA ILE A 65 0.52 10.36 8.73
C ILE A 65 1.65 9.49 9.26
N LYS A 66 2.76 9.42 8.51
CA LYS A 66 3.95 8.65 8.91
C LYS A 66 5.12 9.58 9.20
N SER A 67 5.87 9.32 10.29
CA SER A 67 7.13 10.01 10.56
C SER A 67 8.16 9.73 9.46
N GLY A 68 8.91 10.76 9.04
CA GLY A 68 9.83 10.72 7.90
C GLY A 68 11.14 9.95 8.12
N THR A 69 11.45 9.55 9.36
CA THR A 69 12.59 8.69 9.62
C THR A 69 12.36 7.30 9.02
N MET A 70 13.21 6.91 8.07
CA MET A 70 13.23 5.56 7.48
C MET A 70 13.86 4.53 8.45
N THR A 71 13.55 4.63 9.74
CA THR A 71 13.97 3.67 10.78
C THR A 71 13.02 2.47 10.85
N ILE A 72 13.48 1.39 11.49
CA ILE A 72 12.77 0.10 11.66
C ILE A 72 11.41 0.27 12.35
N SER A 73 11.21 1.34 13.12
CA SER A 73 9.90 1.74 13.63
C SER A 73 9.56 3.15 13.15
N ARG A 74 8.32 3.35 12.69
CA ARG A 74 7.76 4.67 12.35
C ARG A 74 6.52 4.90 13.19
N ARG A 75 6.35 6.14 13.64
CA ARG A 75 5.06 6.55 14.21
C ARG A 75 4.09 6.73 13.05
N GLU A 76 2.95 6.10 13.19
CA GLU A 76 1.89 6.11 12.20
C GLU A 76 0.57 6.49 12.88
N TYR A 77 -0.18 7.34 12.20
CA TYR A 77 -1.50 7.78 12.63
C TYR A 77 -2.47 7.63 11.47
N ASP A 78 -3.54 6.87 11.69
CA ASP A 78 -4.62 6.70 10.74
C ASP A 78 -5.91 7.32 11.25
N TYR A 79 -6.47 8.20 10.42
CA TYR A 79 -7.72 8.89 10.70
C TYR A 79 -8.72 8.61 9.58
N PRO A 80 -9.89 8.03 9.87
CA PRO A 80 -10.94 7.94 8.87
C PRO A 80 -11.41 9.35 8.48
N ILE A 81 -11.63 9.55 7.19
CA ILE A 81 -12.19 10.78 6.62
C ILE A 81 -13.35 10.46 5.67
N PRO A 82 -14.25 11.41 5.38
CA PRO A 82 -15.29 11.21 4.38
C PRO A 82 -14.70 10.87 3.00
N ALA A 83 -15.31 9.93 2.29
CA ALA A 83 -14.87 9.53 0.95
C ALA A 83 -14.93 10.68 -0.08
N ARG A 84 -15.90 11.58 0.08
CA ARG A 84 -16.02 12.79 -0.73
C ARG A 84 -14.78 13.70 -0.57
N ASP A 85 -14.40 13.99 0.67
CA ASP A 85 -13.24 14.82 0.99
C ASP A 85 -11.96 14.18 0.43
N ALA A 86 -11.81 12.86 0.59
CA ALA A 86 -10.67 12.14 0.01
C ALA A 86 -10.62 12.26 -1.51
N THR A 87 -11.77 12.17 -2.19
CA THR A 87 -11.86 12.30 -3.65
C THR A 87 -11.41 13.68 -4.12
N GLU A 88 -11.86 14.74 -3.44
CA GLU A 88 -11.46 16.12 -3.72
C GLU A 88 -9.96 16.33 -3.47
N MET A 89 -9.44 15.91 -2.31
CA MET A 89 -8.02 15.99 -1.99
C MET A 89 -7.14 15.25 -3.00
N LEU A 90 -7.53 14.04 -3.40
CA LEU A 90 -6.82 13.25 -4.40
C LEU A 90 -6.82 13.94 -5.77
N ALA A 91 -7.92 14.58 -6.14
CA ALA A 91 -8.04 15.28 -7.42
C ALA A 91 -7.18 16.55 -7.45
N GLU A 92 -7.24 17.38 -6.40
CA GLU A 92 -6.78 18.76 -6.45
C GLU A 92 -5.51 19.05 -5.64
N LEU A 93 -5.26 18.31 -4.56
CA LEU A 93 -4.23 18.66 -3.57
C LEU A 93 -3.05 17.69 -3.54
N CYS A 94 -3.27 16.42 -3.87
CA CYS A 94 -2.21 15.43 -3.87
C CYS A 94 -1.24 15.62 -5.05
N ARG A 95 0.05 15.38 -4.78
CA ARG A 95 1.07 15.21 -5.82
C ARG A 95 0.66 14.14 -6.82
N LYS A 96 1.09 14.34 -8.06
CA LYS A 96 0.86 13.43 -9.18
C LYS A 96 2.18 12.72 -9.57
N PRO A 97 2.11 11.50 -10.14
CA PRO A 97 0.89 10.70 -10.33
C PRO A 97 0.28 10.21 -9.02
N LEU A 98 -1.00 9.84 -9.07
CA LEU A 98 -1.62 9.07 -7.99
C LEU A 98 -1.17 7.61 -8.09
N ILE A 99 -1.21 6.89 -6.97
CA ILE A 99 -1.13 5.43 -6.99
C ILE A 99 -2.54 4.88 -7.07
N GLU A 100 -2.84 4.22 -8.17
CA GLU A 100 -4.13 3.63 -8.48
C GLU A 100 -3.94 2.13 -8.71
N LYS A 101 -4.80 1.30 -8.11
CA LYS A 101 -4.70 -0.16 -8.23
C LYS A 101 -6.03 -0.82 -7.88
N ILE A 102 -6.20 -2.07 -8.32
CA ILE A 102 -7.20 -2.98 -7.76
C ILE A 102 -6.45 -3.96 -6.86
N ARG A 103 -6.83 -4.01 -5.59
CA ARG A 103 -6.29 -4.95 -4.61
C ARG A 103 -7.25 -6.12 -4.45
N TYR A 104 -6.78 -7.32 -4.74
CA TYR A 104 -7.48 -8.57 -4.55
C TYR A 104 -6.97 -9.28 -3.30
N ARG A 105 -7.85 -9.95 -2.57
CA ARG A 105 -7.46 -10.82 -1.46
C ARG A 105 -7.57 -12.28 -1.86
N VAL A 106 -6.47 -13.01 -1.65
CA VAL A 106 -6.35 -14.43 -2.00
C VAL A 106 -5.98 -15.21 -0.75
N ARG A 107 -6.79 -16.20 -0.37
CA ARG A 107 -6.49 -17.06 0.79
C ARG A 107 -5.52 -18.16 0.37
N VAL A 108 -4.36 -18.24 1.01
CA VAL A 108 -3.37 -19.30 0.80
C VAL A 108 -3.00 -19.91 2.15
N GLY A 109 -3.55 -21.09 2.43
CA GLY A 109 -3.39 -21.73 3.74
C GLY A 109 -3.96 -20.85 4.86
N ALA A 110 -3.14 -20.52 5.86
CA ALA A 110 -3.54 -19.69 7.00
C ALA A 110 -3.55 -18.18 6.68
N HIS A 111 -2.89 -17.76 5.60
CA HIS A 111 -2.60 -16.36 5.33
C HIS A 111 -3.49 -15.79 4.23
N VAL A 112 -3.77 -14.49 4.32
CA VAL A 112 -4.36 -13.73 3.23
C VAL A 112 -3.25 -12.98 2.54
N TRP A 113 -3.14 -13.17 1.23
CA TRP A 113 -2.29 -12.41 0.36
C TRP A 113 -3.09 -11.28 -0.28
N GLU A 114 -2.48 -10.11 -0.38
CA GLU A 114 -3.03 -8.96 -1.09
C GLU A 114 -2.31 -8.81 -2.42
N VAL A 115 -3.01 -9.11 -3.53
CA VAL A 115 -2.50 -8.99 -4.89
C VAL A 115 -2.94 -7.65 -5.48
N ASP A 116 -1.98 -6.79 -5.73
CA ASP A 116 -2.16 -5.45 -6.27
C ASP A 116 -1.90 -5.41 -7.77
N CYS A 117 -2.95 -5.13 -8.54
CA CYS A 117 -2.86 -4.83 -9.96
C CYS A 117 -2.86 -3.31 -10.15
N PHE A 118 -1.67 -2.73 -10.39
CA PHE A 118 -1.53 -1.28 -10.52
C PHE A 118 -2.10 -0.77 -11.85
N GLN A 119 -2.52 0.50 -11.83
CA GLN A 119 -3.19 1.22 -12.91
C GLN A 119 -2.49 2.58 -13.16
N GLY A 120 -2.98 3.32 -14.16
CA GLY A 120 -2.45 4.65 -14.50
C GLY A 120 -0.99 4.58 -14.97
N GLU A 121 -0.14 5.47 -14.46
CA GLU A 121 1.30 5.48 -14.79
C GLU A 121 2.06 4.24 -14.27
N ASN A 122 1.44 3.50 -13.34
CA ASN A 122 1.98 2.26 -12.80
C ASN A 122 1.35 1.00 -13.43
N ALA A 123 0.55 1.15 -14.49
CA ALA A 123 -0.14 0.04 -15.14
C ALA A 123 0.83 -1.06 -15.64
N GLY A 124 0.44 -2.31 -15.41
CA GLY A 124 1.23 -3.50 -15.77
C GLY A 124 2.08 -4.06 -14.63
N LEU A 125 2.34 -3.28 -13.57
CA LEU A 125 2.95 -3.80 -12.35
C LEU A 125 1.92 -4.62 -11.56
N VAL A 126 2.27 -5.86 -11.23
CA VAL A 126 1.50 -6.72 -10.34
C VAL A 126 2.39 -7.22 -9.20
N VAL A 127 1.98 -6.95 -7.97
CA VAL A 127 2.73 -7.27 -6.76
C VAL A 127 1.81 -7.97 -5.78
N ALA A 128 2.34 -8.94 -5.04
CA ALA A 128 1.63 -9.56 -3.94
C ALA A 128 2.33 -9.29 -2.60
N GLU A 129 1.54 -8.89 -1.61
CA GLU A 129 1.99 -8.62 -0.25
C GLU A 129 1.35 -9.62 0.72
N ILE A 130 2.12 -9.99 1.74
CA ILE A 130 1.64 -10.76 2.88
C ILE A 130 2.11 -10.07 4.17
N GLU A 131 1.17 -9.82 5.08
CA GLU A 131 1.46 -9.33 6.43
C GLU A 131 1.67 -10.51 7.38
N LEU A 132 2.70 -10.40 8.21
CA LEU A 132 3.11 -11.41 9.19
C LEU A 132 3.14 -10.77 10.59
N THR A 133 2.99 -11.62 11.60
CA THR A 133 3.06 -11.24 13.01
C THR A 133 4.49 -11.33 13.56
N ASP A 134 5.35 -12.13 12.93
CA ASP A 134 6.75 -12.32 13.29
C ASP A 134 7.63 -12.50 12.03
N PRO A 135 8.87 -11.97 11.99
CA PRO A 135 9.74 -12.12 10.81
C PRO A 135 10.14 -13.56 10.50
N GLN A 136 10.06 -14.46 11.49
CA GLN A 136 10.32 -15.89 11.36
C GLN A 136 9.03 -16.70 11.19
N GLU A 137 7.88 -16.03 11.06
CA GLU A 137 6.61 -16.70 10.80
C GLU A 137 6.69 -17.47 9.49
N ARG A 138 6.34 -18.77 9.56
CA ARG A 138 6.29 -19.62 8.38
C ARG A 138 4.98 -19.40 7.65
N PHE A 139 5.07 -19.21 6.33
CA PHE A 139 3.91 -19.09 5.45
C PHE A 139 4.18 -19.85 4.15
N THR A 140 3.11 -20.10 3.39
CA THR A 140 3.20 -20.79 2.09
C THR A 140 3.40 -19.75 1.00
N VAL A 141 4.48 -19.87 0.22
CA VAL A 141 4.67 -19.10 -1.01
C VAL A 141 3.96 -19.84 -2.15
N PRO A 142 2.86 -19.28 -2.71
CA PRO A 142 2.14 -19.91 -3.81
C PRO A 142 2.95 -19.84 -5.11
N VAL A 143 2.65 -20.74 -6.06
CA VAL A 143 3.41 -20.86 -7.33
C VAL A 143 3.37 -19.61 -8.21
N TRP A 144 2.36 -18.76 -8.04
CA TRP A 144 2.23 -17.49 -8.76
C TRP A 144 3.05 -16.35 -8.14
N ALA A 145 3.54 -16.51 -6.89
CA ALA A 145 4.42 -15.54 -6.24
C ALA A 145 5.87 -15.88 -6.58
N GLY A 146 6.50 -15.02 -7.37
CA GLY A 146 7.85 -15.19 -7.89
C GLY A 146 8.91 -14.56 -6.98
N HIS A 147 9.74 -13.69 -7.56
CA HIS A 147 10.87 -13.10 -6.86
C HIS A 147 10.41 -12.16 -5.73
N GLU A 148 11.04 -12.30 -4.57
CA GLU A 148 10.80 -11.40 -3.44
C GLU A 148 11.49 -10.05 -3.65
N VAL A 149 10.75 -8.98 -3.43
CA VAL A 149 11.19 -7.59 -3.60
C VAL A 149 10.94 -6.75 -2.34
N SER A 150 10.80 -7.39 -1.18
CA SER A 150 10.55 -6.75 0.13
C SER A 150 11.54 -5.60 0.41
N ASP A 151 12.83 -5.81 0.17
CA ASP A 151 13.88 -4.81 0.45
C ASP A 151 14.10 -3.82 -0.71
N ARG A 152 13.37 -3.97 -1.82
CA ARG A 152 13.57 -3.16 -3.02
C ARG A 152 12.72 -1.90 -2.94
N LEU A 153 13.34 -0.81 -2.50
CA LEU A 153 12.70 0.49 -2.30
C LEU A 153 11.84 0.95 -3.49
N ARG A 154 12.24 0.68 -4.74
CA ARG A 154 11.46 1.06 -5.95
C ARG A 154 10.00 0.57 -5.94
N TYR A 155 9.72 -0.56 -5.28
CA TYR A 155 8.37 -1.14 -5.19
C TYR A 155 7.50 -0.53 -4.09
N TYR A 156 7.99 0.47 -3.35
CA TYR A 156 7.23 1.15 -2.32
C TYR A 156 6.34 2.20 -2.98
N ASN A 157 5.07 2.28 -2.57
CA ASN A 157 4.09 3.21 -3.17
C ASN A 157 4.59 4.66 -3.26
N VAL A 158 5.35 5.14 -2.27
CA VAL A 158 5.92 6.49 -2.30
C VAL A 158 6.93 6.68 -3.44
N ASN A 159 7.73 5.65 -3.73
CA ASN A 159 8.74 5.71 -4.79
C ASN A 159 8.13 5.48 -6.18
N LEU A 160 6.99 4.77 -6.27
CA LEU A 160 6.20 4.66 -7.50
C LEU A 160 5.51 5.96 -7.92
N VAL A 161 5.45 6.97 -7.02
CA VAL A 161 5.03 8.32 -7.39
C VAL A 161 6.18 9.07 -8.05
N ASP A 162 7.39 8.98 -7.51
CA ASP A 162 8.56 9.71 -8.03
C ASP A 162 9.15 9.07 -9.30
N TYR A 163 9.09 7.74 -9.42
CA TYR A 163 9.57 6.98 -10.58
C TYR A 163 8.57 5.86 -10.93
N PRO A 164 7.49 6.19 -11.67
CA PRO A 164 6.41 5.26 -11.95
C PRO A 164 6.86 4.12 -12.86
N TYR A 165 6.16 2.99 -12.79
CA TYR A 165 6.51 1.76 -13.49
C TYR A 165 6.70 1.93 -15.00
N ARG A 166 5.92 2.83 -15.63
CA ARG A 166 6.07 3.12 -17.06
C ARG A 166 7.50 3.56 -17.45
N ASP A 167 8.22 4.19 -16.52
CA ASP A 167 9.54 4.77 -16.75
C ASP A 167 10.66 3.78 -16.40
N TRP A 168 10.34 2.62 -15.83
CA TRP A 168 11.32 1.58 -15.48
C TRP A 168 11.90 0.93 -16.73
N THR A 169 13.20 0.63 -16.66
CA THR A 169 13.93 -0.17 -17.64
C THR A 169 13.50 -1.64 -17.61
N GLU A 170 13.81 -2.40 -18.67
CA GLU A 170 13.52 -3.84 -18.73
C GLU A 170 14.17 -4.61 -17.59
N ALA A 171 15.40 -4.26 -17.20
CA ALA A 171 16.11 -4.89 -16.09
C ALA A 171 15.37 -4.69 -14.75
N GLU A 172 14.89 -3.47 -14.50
CA GLU A 172 14.15 -3.14 -13.27
C GLU A 172 12.80 -3.86 -13.21
N ARG A 173 12.12 -3.99 -14.35
CA ARG A 173 10.87 -4.75 -14.48
C ARG A 173 11.08 -6.26 -14.26
N ALA A 174 12.26 -6.78 -14.58
CA ALA A 174 12.65 -8.15 -14.28
C ALA A 174 13.06 -8.39 -12.81
N GLY A 175 13.02 -7.34 -11.96
CA GLY A 175 13.30 -7.44 -10.53
C GLY A 175 14.76 -7.19 -10.13
N PHE A 176 15.61 -6.72 -11.05
CA PHE A 176 17.03 -6.45 -10.80
C PHE A 176 17.31 -5.02 -10.31
#